data_AF-A0A353F9T8-F1
#
_entry.id   AF-A0A353F9T8-F1
#
_cell.length_a   1.000
_cell.length_b   1.000
_cell.length_c   1.000
_cell.angle_alpha   90.00
_cell.angle_beta   90.00
_cell.angle_gamma   90.00
#
_symmetry.space_group_name_H-M   'P 1'
#
loop_
_entity.id
_entity.type
_entity.pdbx_description
1 polymer ?
#
loop_
_entity_poly.entity_id
_entity_poly.type
_entity_poly.pdbx_seq_one_letter_code
_entity_poly.pdbx_strand_id
1 'polypeptide(L)' 'MNQNDLFKKVISHAKEYGFIFPSSEIYDGMAAVYDYGQNGAELKKNIRDYWWKAMVQMHENIVGIDAAIFMH' A
#
# COMPACT_ATOMS: atom_id res chain seq x y z
N MET A 1 25.72 -6.63 -5.37
CA MET A 1 24.59 -7.44 -4.85
C MET A 1 23.67 -7.74 -6.01
N ASN A 2 23.13 -8.96 -6.10
CA ASN A 2 22.12 -9.29 -7.09
C ASN A 2 20.82 -8.54 -6.75
N GLN A 3 20.03 -8.15 -7.74
CA GLN A 3 18.72 -7.51 -7.55
C GLN A 3 17.81 -8.37 -6.65
N ASN A 4 17.88 -9.70 -6.79
CA ASN A 4 17.13 -10.63 -5.95
C ASN A 4 17.49 -10.51 -4.45
N ASP A 5 18.76 -10.27 -4.13
CA ASP A 5 19.20 -10.12 -2.74
C ASP A 5 18.74 -8.80 -2.15
N LEU A 6 18.72 -7.74 -2.96
CA LEU A 6 18.20 -6.44 -2.56
C LEU A 6 16.69 -6.53 -2.28
N PHE A 7 15.94 -7.19 -3.16
CA PHE A 7 14.49 -7.33 -2.99
C PHE A 7 14.13 -8.11 -1.72
N LYS A 8 14.85 -9.20 -1.41
CA LYS A 8 14.68 -9.94 -0.16
C LYS A 8 14.91 -9.07 1.09
N LYS A 9 15.90 -8.18 1.05
CA LYS A 9 16.16 -7.25 2.15
C LYS A 9 15.02 -6.25 2.35
N VAL A 10 14.45 -5.73 1.25
CA VAL A 10 13.29 -4.83 1.32
C VAL A 10 12.09 -5.53 1.94
N ILE A 11 11.80 -6.77 1.52
CA ILE A 11 10.71 -7.57 2.11
C ILE A 11 10.93 -7.79 3.61
N SER A 12 12.14 -8.19 4.00
CA SER A 12 12.48 -8.41 5.41
C SER A 12 12.26 -7.14 6.24
N HIS A 13 12.75 -6.00 5.76
CA HIS A 13 12.58 -4.71 6.43
C HIS A 13 11.11 -4.29 6.51
N ALA A 14 10.36 -4.45 5.43
CA ALA A 14 8.94 -4.10 5.41
C ALA A 14 8.13 -4.92 6.43
N LYS A 15 8.44 -6.20 6.59
CA LYS A 15 7.80 -7.06 7.60
C LYS A 15 8.24 -6.70 9.02
N GLU A 16 9.54 -6.60 9.25
CA GLU A 16 10.13 -6.35 10.58
C GLU A 16 9.67 -5.02 11.19
N TYR A 17 9.52 -3.98 10.37
CA TYR A 17 9.16 -2.64 10.82
C TYR A 17 7.68 -2.31 10.65
N GLY A 18 6.81 -3.30 10.40
CA GLY A 18 5.37 -3.10 10.40
C GLY A 18 4.82 -2.30 9.23
N PHE A 19 5.37 -2.49 8.03
CA PHE A 19 4.84 -1.95 6.79
C PHE A 19 3.84 -2.89 6.11
N ILE A 20 4.25 -4.12 5.80
CA ILE A 20 3.44 -5.09 5.04
C ILE A 20 3.60 -6.49 5.62
N PHE A 21 2.48 -7.21 5.74
CA PHE A 21 2.42 -8.60 6.15
C PHE A 21 1.67 -9.45 5.11
N PRO A 22 2.07 -10.72 4.88
CA PRO A 22 1.21 -11.67 4.18
C PRO A 22 -0.14 -11.77 4.88
N SER A 23 -1.23 -11.62 4.14
CA SER A 23 -2.54 -11.72 4.76
C SER A 23 -2.84 -13.15 5.17
N SER A 24 -3.56 -13.33 6.28
CA SER A 24 -3.88 -14.64 6.86
C SER A 24 -2.65 -15.48 7.19
N GLU A 25 -1.52 -14.88 7.59
CA GLU A 25 -0.26 -15.60 7.84
C GLU A 25 -0.40 -16.76 8.84
N ILE A 26 -1.26 -16.65 9.86
CA ILE A 26 -1.52 -17.72 10.83
C ILE A 26 -2.43 -18.85 10.30
N TYR A 27 -2.97 -18.69 9.09
CA TYR A 27 -3.86 -19.62 8.40
C TYR A 27 -3.29 -20.03 7.03
N ASP A 28 -1.99 -20.31 6.97
CA ASP A 28 -1.22 -20.65 5.76
C ASP A 28 -1.08 -19.55 4.70
N GLY A 29 -1.61 -18.36 4.96
CA GLY A 29 -1.54 -17.21 4.08
C GLY A 29 -2.50 -17.28 2.89
N MET A 30 -2.86 -16.11 2.37
CA MET A 30 -3.58 -16.01 1.09
C MET A 30 -2.67 -15.43 0.02
N ALA A 31 -2.39 -16.22 -1.01
CA ALA A 31 -1.51 -15.80 -2.09
C ALA A 31 -2.01 -14.49 -2.73
N ALA A 32 -1.08 -13.57 -3.00
CA ALA A 32 -1.34 -12.24 -3.58
C ALA A 32 -2.19 -11.28 -2.73
N VAL A 33 -2.48 -11.60 -1.45
CA VAL A 33 -3.19 -10.70 -0.52
C VAL A 33 -2.26 -10.32 0.64
N TYR A 34 -2.27 -9.04 0.99
CA TYR A 34 -1.36 -8.47 1.98
C TYR A 34 -2.07 -7.43 2.85
N ASP A 35 -1.65 -7.38 4.12
CA ASP A 35 -2.16 -6.44 5.10
C ASP A 35 -1.11 -5.36 5.41
N TYR A 36 -1.56 -4.11 5.53
CA TYR A 36 -0.72 -2.99 5.93
C TYR A 36 -0.60 -2.94 7.46
N GLY A 37 0.63 -2.96 7.97
CA GLY A 37 0.91 -2.73 9.39
C GLY A 37 0.81 -1.25 9.78
N GLN A 38 1.11 -0.91 11.04
CA GLN A 38 0.99 0.46 11.55
C GLN A 38 1.74 1.50 10.71
N ASN A 39 2.99 1.21 10.33
CA ASN A 39 3.80 2.14 9.54
C ASN A 39 3.38 2.12 8.06
N GLY A 40 2.93 0.99 7.56
CA GLY A 40 2.43 0.84 6.19
C GLY A 40 1.12 1.59 5.97
N ALA A 41 0.21 1.54 6.94
CA ALA A 41 -1.06 2.24 6.90
C ALA A 41 -0.86 3.77 6.83
N GLU A 42 0.00 4.31 7.70
CA GLU A 42 0.37 5.73 7.68
C GLU A 42 1.09 6.13 6.39
N LEU A 43 2.04 5.30 5.91
CA LEU A 43 2.72 5.57 4.63
C LEU A 43 1.73 5.59 3.46
N LYS A 44 0.85 4.60 3.37
CA LYS A 44 -0.19 4.52 2.33
C LYS A 44 -1.11 5.74 2.37
N LYS A 45 -1.56 6.13 3.57
CA LYS A 45 -2.39 7.31 3.77
C LYS A 45 -1.67 8.58 3.31
N ASN A 46 -0.43 8.78 3.72
CA ASN A 46 0.35 9.97 3.37
C ASN A 46 0.59 10.09 1.86
N ILE A 47 0.91 8.99 1.19
CA ILE A 47 1.08 8.98 -0.28
C ILE A 47 -0.24 9.31 -0.97
N ARG A 48 -1.36 8.68 -0.55
CA ARG A 48 -2.68 8.94 -1.13
C ARG A 48 -3.10 10.40 -0.93
N ASP A 49 -2.95 10.94 0.27
CA ASP A 49 -3.37 12.29 0.61
C ASP A 49 -2.51 13.32 -0.15
N TYR A 50 -1.20 13.07 -0.28
CA TYR A 50 -0.30 13.88 -1.11
C TYR A 50 -0.74 13.89 -2.58
N TRP A 51 -0.98 12.70 -3.14
CA TRP A 51 -1.40 12.57 -4.53
C TRP A 51 -2.74 13.25 -4.79
N TRP A 52 -3.71 13.08 -3.88
CA TRP A 52 -5.02 13.70 -4.00
C TRP A 52 -4.92 15.22 -4.00
N LYS A 53 -4.12 15.78 -3.08
CA LYS A 53 -3.86 17.22 -3.06
C LYS A 53 -3.21 17.69 -4.36
N ALA A 54 -2.15 17.01 -4.78
CA ALA A 54 -1.37 17.37 -5.96
C ALA A 54 -2.20 17.31 -7.24
N MET A 55 -3.08 16.31 -7.39
CA MET A 55 -3.81 16.09 -8.64
C MET A 55 -5.20 16.73 -8.64
N VAL A 56 -5.95 16.66 -7.54
CA VAL A 56 -7.36 17.08 -7.51
C VAL A 56 -7.50 18.51 -6.99
N GLN A 57 -6.73 18.89 -5.96
CA GLN A 57 -6.90 20.20 -5.31
C GLN A 57 -6.08 21.31 -5.98
N MET A 58 -5.01 20.96 -6.69
CA MET A 58 -4.11 21.92 -7.34
C MET A 58 -4.38 22.08 -8.85
N HIS A 59 -5.35 21.37 -9.41
CA HIS A 59 -5.73 21.45 -10.82
C HIS A 59 -7.22 21.74 -10.97
N GLU A 60 -7.56 22.73 -11.79
CA GLU A 60 -8.96 23.16 -11.99
C GLU A 60 -9.77 22.18 -12.85
N ASN A 61 -9.09 21.32 -13.61
CA ASN A 61 -9.69 20.43 -14.59
C ASN A 61 -9.78 18.96 -14.13
N ILE A 62 -9.58 18.68 -12.84
CA ILE A 62 -9.64 17.33 -12.27
C ILE A 62 -10.72 17.30 -11.18
N VAL A 63 -11.65 16.36 -11.30
CA VAL A 63 -12.75 16.16 -10.33
C VAL A 63 -12.53 14.86 -9.58
N GLY A 64 -12.57 14.93 -8.25
CA GLY A 64 -12.49 13.76 -7.38
C GLY A 64 -13.81 12.98 -7.35
N ILE A 65 -13.74 11.67 -7.49
CA ILE A 65 -14.88 10.74 -7.45
C ILE A 65 -14.53 9.58 -6.51
N ASP A 66 -15.51 9.14 -5.73
CA ASP A 66 -15.43 7.91 -4.92
C ASP A 66 -16.64 7.02 -5.26
N ALA A 67 -16.37 5.80 -5.74
CA ALA A 67 -17.38 4.91 -6.31
C ALA A 67 -17.46 3.60 -5.51
N ALA A 68 -18.62 2.94 -5.56
CA ALA A 68 -18.83 1.67 -4.88
C ALA A 68 -18.00 0.54 -5.53
N ILE A 69 -17.56 -0.43 -4.72
CA ILE A 69 -16.81 -1.61 -5.19
C ILE A 69 -17.71 -2.57 -5.99
N PHE A 70 -18.95 -2.79 -5.53
CA PHE A 70 -19.91 -3.60 -6.26
C PHE A 70 -20.60 -2.76 -7.34
N MET A 71 -20.61 -3.27 -8.56
CA MET A 71 -21.23 -2.65 -9.74
C MET A 71 -22.14 -3.69 -10.42
N HIS A 72 -23.15 -3.23 -11.18
CA HIS A 72 -24.08 -4.12 -11.92
C HIS A 72 -23.40 -4.87 -13.06
#